data_AF-A0A224YIH3-F1
#
_entry.id   AF-A0A224YIH3-F1
#
_cell.length_a   1.000
_cell.length_b   1.000
_cell.length_c   1.000
_cell.angle_alpha   90.00
_cell.angle_beta   90.00
_cell.angle_gamma   90.00
#
_symmetry.space_group_name_H-M   'P 1'
#
loop_
_entity.id
_entity.type
_entity.pdbx_description
1 polymer ?
#
loop_
_entity_poly.entity_id
_entity_poly.type
_entity_poly.pdbx_seq_one_letter_code
_entity_poly.pdbx_strand_id
1 'polypeptide(L)'
;MCKRKMLPTESKKSEMVEKGRWISREERPMAQRRVFKFIVASVIALALTHWCFDAKQLTKTVKITSLRLPWQSEVNSSEQDNATSLISNGVPEDVITDSKQAETSALNHCPPISPKLVGDITTKMDVPSLEAVEDEFPDVMPGGRFRPKECTSRHRVAILVPYRNRTEHLKIFAYNIHKVLSRQQIDYGVFVIEQG
;
A
#
# COMPACT_ATOMS: atom_id res chain seq x y z
N MET A 1 49.21 17.42 39.00
CA MET A 1 48.19 16.67 39.77
C MET A 1 47.57 17.56 40.83
N CYS A 2 46.35 17.24 41.24
CA CYS A 2 45.57 17.78 42.38
C CYS A 2 44.56 18.91 42.15
N LYS A 3 43.31 18.44 41.98
CA LYS A 3 42.04 18.99 42.49
C LYS A 3 42.16 19.64 43.88
N ARG A 4 41.35 20.68 44.16
CA ARG A 4 40.08 20.55 44.92
C ARG A 4 39.37 21.90 45.12
N LYS A 5 38.03 21.83 45.06
CA LYS A 5 37.06 22.85 45.47
C LYS A 5 37.12 23.11 46.98
N MET A 6 36.74 24.32 47.41
CA MET A 6 36.04 24.56 48.68
C MET A 6 35.31 25.92 48.66
N LEU A 7 33.97 25.88 48.81
CA LEU A 7 33.07 26.93 49.35
C LEU A 7 33.09 26.83 50.90
N PRO A 8 32.36 27.62 51.73
CA PRO A 8 31.41 28.74 51.48
C PRO A 8 31.60 29.95 52.47
N THR A 9 30.75 30.99 52.40
CA THR A 9 30.01 31.53 53.58
C THR A 9 29.03 32.67 53.21
N GLU A 10 27.81 32.53 53.74
CA GLU A 10 26.71 33.49 53.97
C GLU A 10 27.13 34.72 54.82
N SER A 11 26.41 35.82 55.06
CA SER A 11 25.07 36.37 54.82
C SER A 11 25.08 37.78 55.45
N LYS A 12 24.33 38.77 54.93
CA LYS A 12 23.54 39.69 55.78
C LYS A 12 22.56 40.56 54.98
N LYS A 13 21.34 40.61 55.51
CA LYS A 13 20.12 41.27 55.05
C LYS A 13 19.89 42.55 55.88
N SER A 14 19.35 43.61 55.27
CA SER A 14 18.54 44.61 55.98
C SER A 14 17.51 45.28 55.07
N GLU A 15 16.25 45.16 55.49
CA GLU A 15 15.02 45.90 55.15
C GLU A 15 15.15 47.44 55.37
N MET A 16 14.30 48.40 54.95
CA MET A 16 12.85 48.46 54.69
C MET A 16 12.48 49.90 54.17
N VAL A 17 11.31 50.06 53.50
CA VAL A 17 10.34 51.20 53.58
C VAL A 17 10.75 52.57 52.99
N GLU A 18 9.93 53.42 52.34
CA GLU A 18 8.60 53.46 51.69
C GLU A 18 8.41 54.95 51.24
N LYS A 19 7.53 55.20 50.25
CA LYS A 19 6.90 56.50 49.84
C LYS A 19 7.71 57.31 48.79
N GLY A 20 7.14 57.79 47.69
CA GLY A 20 5.74 57.86 47.26
C GLY A 20 5.66 58.30 45.79
N ARG A 21 4.72 57.67 45.09
CA ARG A 21 4.17 57.91 43.75
C ARG A 21 3.88 59.38 43.47
N TRP A 22 4.16 59.85 42.24
CA TRP A 22 3.23 60.56 41.32
C TRP A 22 3.97 60.85 39.99
N ILE A 23 3.75 60.05 38.93
CA ILE A 23 3.92 60.52 37.54
C ILE A 23 2.81 59.92 36.68
N SER A 24 2.07 60.83 36.05
CA SER A 24 0.96 60.63 35.13
C SER A 24 1.25 59.61 34.04
N ARG A 25 0.30 58.71 33.81
CA ARG A 25 0.22 57.87 32.62
C ARG A 25 -0.66 58.57 31.59
N GLU A 26 -0.03 59.19 30.60
CA GLU A 26 -0.67 59.64 29.38
C GLU A 26 -0.79 58.45 28.42
N GLU A 27 -2.02 58.05 28.12
CA GLU A 27 -2.33 56.92 27.25
C GLU A 27 -2.27 57.34 25.77
N ARG A 28 -1.39 56.71 24.97
CA ARG A 28 -1.50 56.66 23.51
C ARG A 28 -1.41 55.21 23.02
N PRO A 29 -2.34 54.73 22.16
CA PRO A 29 -2.60 53.31 22.01
C PRO A 29 -1.68 52.66 20.96
N MET A 30 -0.66 51.93 21.41
CA MET A 30 0.08 50.98 20.56
C MET A 30 -0.69 49.67 20.29
N ALA A 31 -2.01 49.67 20.50
CA ALA A 31 -2.91 48.56 20.17
C ALA A 31 -3.49 48.67 18.74
N GLN A 32 -3.43 49.83 18.10
CA GLN A 32 -4.11 50.06 16.82
C GLN A 32 -3.43 49.35 15.63
N ARG A 33 -2.10 49.20 15.64
CA ARG A 33 -1.36 48.50 14.58
C ARG A 33 -1.59 46.98 14.58
N ARG A 34 -1.79 46.37 15.75
CA ARG A 34 -2.10 44.93 15.84
C ARG A 34 -3.55 44.67 15.45
N VAL A 35 -4.47 45.52 15.94
CA VAL A 35 -5.90 45.44 15.58
C VAL A 35 -6.10 45.62 14.08
N PHE A 36 -5.42 46.57 13.43
CA PHE A 36 -5.49 46.74 11.98
C PHE A 36 -5.01 45.50 11.22
N LYS A 37 -3.92 44.85 11.67
CA LYS A 37 -3.44 43.59 11.07
C LYS A 37 -4.46 42.46 11.21
N PHE A 38 -5.14 42.35 12.35
CA PHE A 38 -6.21 41.37 12.54
C PHE A 38 -7.44 41.68 11.68
N ILE A 39 -7.82 42.96 11.54
CA ILE A 39 -8.92 43.38 10.68
C ILE A 39 -8.61 43.05 9.21
N VAL A 40 -7.42 43.41 8.72
CA VAL A 40 -7.00 43.10 7.34
C VAL A 40 -6.93 41.58 7.12
N ALA A 41 -6.37 40.82 8.05
CA ALA A 41 -6.33 39.36 7.97
C ALA A 41 -7.75 38.74 7.96
N SER A 42 -8.65 39.27 8.77
CA SER A 42 -10.05 38.80 8.85
C SER A 42 -10.82 39.12 7.56
N VAL A 43 -10.67 40.32 7.00
CA VAL A 43 -11.30 40.69 5.72
C VAL A 43 -10.76 39.85 4.57
N ILE A 44 -9.45 39.57 4.52
CA ILE A 44 -8.86 38.66 3.53
C ILE A 44 -9.42 37.25 3.71
N ALA A 45 -9.49 36.73 4.93
CA ALA A 45 -10.07 35.41 5.19
C ALA A 45 -11.54 35.34 4.75
N LEU A 46 -12.35 36.37 5.05
CA LEU A 46 -13.75 36.44 4.63
C LEU A 46 -13.87 36.53 3.11
N ALA A 47 -13.04 37.34 2.46
CA ALA A 47 -12.98 37.43 0.99
C ALA A 47 -12.54 36.10 0.36
N LEU A 48 -11.57 35.39 0.94
CA LEU A 48 -11.17 34.05 0.51
C LEU A 48 -12.27 33.03 0.76
N THR A 49 -13.02 33.11 1.86
CA THR A 49 -14.17 32.23 2.06
C THR A 49 -15.29 32.54 1.07
N HIS A 50 -15.50 33.80 0.70
CA HIS A 50 -16.51 34.18 -0.28
C HIS A 50 -16.07 33.84 -1.72
N TRP A 51 -14.78 33.92 -2.03
CA TRP A 51 -14.21 33.50 -3.31
C TRP A 51 -14.10 31.97 -3.41
N CYS A 52 -13.78 31.27 -2.31
CA CYS A 52 -13.77 29.81 -2.25
C CYS A 52 -15.15 29.19 -2.02
N PHE A 53 -16.20 29.97 -1.77
CA PHE A 53 -17.59 29.46 -1.70
C PHE A 53 -18.27 29.46 -3.08
N ASP A 54 -17.53 28.98 -4.09
CA ASP A 54 -18.10 28.18 -5.17
C ASP A 54 -17.38 26.83 -5.25
N ALA A 55 -17.29 26.17 -4.08
CA ALA A 55 -16.86 24.77 -3.99
C ALA A 55 -18.06 23.84 -4.24
N LYS A 56 -18.69 23.93 -5.42
CA LYS A 56 -19.66 22.94 -5.92
C LYS A 56 -19.02 21.86 -6.81
N GLN A 57 -17.73 21.56 -6.64
CA GLN A 57 -17.07 20.47 -7.38
C GLN A 57 -16.18 19.52 -6.55
N LEU A 58 -16.24 19.51 -5.22
CA LEU A 58 -15.47 18.54 -4.41
C LEU A 58 -16.29 17.69 -3.40
N THR A 59 -17.61 17.77 -3.41
CA THR A 59 -18.50 16.88 -2.63
C THR A 59 -19.22 15.82 -3.47
N LYS A 60 -18.98 15.79 -4.79
CA LYS A 60 -19.49 14.74 -5.70
C LYS A 60 -18.56 13.52 -5.80
N THR A 61 -17.34 13.58 -5.27
CA THR A 61 -16.31 12.54 -5.51
C THR A 61 -15.82 11.82 -4.25
N VAL A 62 -16.45 12.06 -3.09
CA VAL A 62 -16.16 11.34 -1.82
C VAL A 62 -17.46 10.87 -1.14
N LYS A 63 -18.44 10.41 -1.92
CA LYS A 63 -19.46 9.46 -1.48
C LYS A 63 -19.22 8.14 -2.20
N ILE A 64 -18.09 7.51 -1.90
CA ILE A 64 -17.89 6.11 -2.23
C ILE A 64 -18.73 5.31 -1.22
N THR A 65 -19.78 4.68 -1.75
CA THR A 65 -20.36 3.42 -1.26
C THR A 65 -21.25 3.48 -0.01
N SER A 66 -22.57 3.56 -0.22
CA SER A 66 -23.48 2.64 0.49
C SER A 66 -24.73 2.31 -0.35
N LEU A 67 -24.79 1.05 -0.74
CA LEU A 67 -25.98 0.22 -0.99
C LEU A 67 -27.03 0.62 -2.05
N ARG A 68 -27.29 -0.40 -2.91
CA ARG A 68 -28.48 -0.67 -3.76
C ARG A 68 -28.60 0.12 -5.06
N LEU A 69 -28.01 -0.44 -6.12
CA LEU A 69 -28.59 -0.35 -7.46
C LEU A 69 -29.78 -1.32 -7.55
N PRO A 70 -31.00 -0.85 -7.87
CA PRO A 70 -32.10 -1.70 -8.26
C PRO A 70 -31.88 -2.14 -9.72
N TRP A 71 -31.65 -3.44 -9.90
CA TRP A 71 -31.72 -4.10 -11.20
C TRP A 71 -33.18 -4.11 -11.66
N GLN A 72 -33.49 -3.40 -12.75
CA GLN A 72 -34.62 -3.72 -13.61
C GLN A 72 -34.42 -3.11 -14.99
N SER A 73 -34.21 -3.97 -15.98
CA SER A 73 -34.67 -3.76 -17.34
C SER A 73 -35.03 -5.13 -17.90
N GLU A 74 -36.26 -5.22 -18.38
CA GLU A 74 -36.97 -6.42 -18.80
C GLU A 74 -36.18 -7.40 -19.67
N VAL A 75 -36.40 -8.68 -19.36
CA VAL A 75 -36.25 -9.79 -20.29
C VAL A 75 -37.40 -9.70 -21.28
N ASN A 76 -37.10 -9.50 -22.56
CA ASN A 76 -37.93 -9.99 -23.65
C ASN A 76 -37.05 -10.71 -24.67
N SER A 77 -37.43 -11.96 -24.87
CA SER A 77 -36.90 -12.94 -25.79
C SER A 77 -36.90 -12.45 -27.24
N SER A 78 -35.81 -12.71 -27.94
CA SER A 78 -35.71 -13.63 -29.09
C SER A 78 -34.74 -13.06 -30.13
N GLU A 79 -33.57 -13.67 -30.28
CA GLU A 79 -32.99 -13.97 -31.59
C GLU A 79 -31.78 -14.89 -31.42
N GLN A 80 -31.70 -15.83 -32.34
CA GLN A 80 -30.84 -16.99 -32.30
C GLN A 80 -29.55 -16.66 -33.04
N ASP A 81 -28.56 -16.16 -32.31
CA ASP A 81 -27.24 -15.93 -32.87
C ASP A 81 -26.42 -17.21 -32.77
N ASN A 82 -26.40 -17.95 -33.87
CA ASN A 82 -25.45 -19.02 -34.11
C ASN A 82 -24.03 -18.44 -34.02
N ALA A 83 -23.40 -18.56 -32.85
CA ALA A 83 -22.02 -18.20 -32.63
C ALA A 83 -21.11 -19.16 -33.42
N THR A 84 -20.88 -18.82 -34.69
CA THR A 84 -19.67 -19.23 -35.39
C THR A 84 -18.52 -18.50 -34.70
N SER A 85 -17.87 -19.18 -33.76
CA SER A 85 -16.66 -18.67 -33.12
C SER A 85 -15.60 -18.54 -34.21
N LEU A 86 -15.32 -17.31 -34.61
CA LEU A 86 -14.15 -16.98 -35.40
C LEU A 86 -12.93 -17.39 -34.59
N ILE A 87 -12.30 -18.47 -35.01
CA ILE A 87 -11.08 -19.02 -34.43
C ILE A 87 -10.00 -17.95 -34.53
N SER A 88 -9.74 -17.27 -33.42
CA SER A 88 -8.60 -16.38 -33.25
C SER A 88 -7.33 -17.24 -33.16
N ASN A 89 -6.79 -17.60 -34.31
CA ASN A 89 -5.43 -18.12 -34.42
C ASN A 89 -4.47 -17.04 -33.90
N GLY A 90 -3.98 -17.20 -32.66
CA GLY A 90 -3.01 -16.27 -32.06
C GLY A 90 -3.18 -15.99 -30.57
N VAL A 91 -4.20 -16.53 -29.89
CA VAL A 91 -4.27 -16.42 -28.43
C VAL A 91 -3.37 -17.49 -27.80
N PRO A 92 -2.39 -17.11 -26.95
CA PRO A 92 -1.57 -18.05 -26.21
C PRO A 92 -2.42 -19.03 -25.39
N GLU A 93 -2.02 -20.29 -25.36
CA GLU A 93 -2.78 -21.41 -24.76
C GLU A 93 -3.06 -21.20 -23.26
N ASP A 94 -2.19 -20.47 -22.56
CA ASP A 94 -2.34 -20.03 -21.17
C ASP A 94 -3.53 -19.08 -20.98
N VAL A 95 -3.83 -18.21 -21.96
CA VAL A 95 -4.94 -17.24 -21.90
C VAL A 95 -6.30 -17.88 -22.18
N ILE A 96 -6.34 -18.87 -23.09
CA ILE A 96 -7.55 -19.66 -23.36
C ILE A 96 -7.89 -20.55 -22.15
N THR A 97 -6.87 -21.13 -21.52
CA THR A 97 -7.01 -21.91 -20.29
C THR A 97 -7.51 -21.05 -19.13
N ASP A 98 -7.00 -19.82 -19.00
CA ASP A 98 -7.49 -18.86 -18.00
C ASP A 98 -9.00 -18.57 -18.15
N SER A 99 -9.50 -18.44 -19.38
CA SER A 99 -10.91 -18.14 -19.65
C SER A 99 -11.84 -19.34 -19.41
N LYS A 100 -11.49 -20.51 -19.94
CA LYS A 100 -12.26 -21.74 -19.72
C LYS A 100 -12.23 -22.21 -18.27
N GLN A 101 -11.09 -22.04 -17.59
CA GLN A 101 -10.95 -22.46 -16.20
C GLN A 101 -11.59 -21.45 -15.24
N ALA A 102 -11.60 -20.14 -15.56
CA ALA A 102 -12.39 -19.16 -14.80
C ALA A 102 -13.89 -19.48 -14.82
N GLU A 103 -14.42 -20.01 -15.92
CA GLU A 103 -15.82 -20.47 -16.01
C GLU A 103 -16.07 -21.78 -15.23
N THR A 104 -15.14 -22.74 -15.23
CA THR A 104 -15.27 -24.00 -14.44
C THR A 104 -15.00 -23.81 -12.95
N SER A 105 -14.27 -22.76 -12.55
CA SER A 105 -13.81 -22.52 -11.17
C SER A 105 -14.51 -21.34 -10.47
N ALA A 106 -15.55 -20.79 -11.08
CA ALA A 106 -16.35 -19.67 -10.56
C ALA A 106 -17.03 -19.96 -9.20
N LEU A 107 -17.04 -21.21 -8.72
CA LEU A 107 -17.73 -21.57 -7.48
C LEU A 107 -16.80 -21.90 -6.29
N ASN A 108 -15.49 -22.15 -6.49
CA ASN A 108 -14.63 -22.66 -5.41
C ASN A 108 -13.33 -21.87 -5.25
N HIS A 109 -13.34 -20.87 -4.37
CA HIS A 109 -12.13 -20.21 -3.90
C HIS A 109 -11.30 -21.17 -3.05
N CYS A 110 -9.97 -21.07 -3.12
CA CYS A 110 -9.08 -21.76 -2.18
C CYS A 110 -9.44 -21.41 -0.73
N PRO A 111 -9.25 -22.27 0.28
CA PRO A 111 -9.54 -21.95 1.68
C PRO A 111 -8.70 -20.77 2.19
N PRO A 112 -9.14 -20.00 3.21
CA PRO A 112 -8.39 -18.84 3.70
C PRO A 112 -7.01 -19.20 4.25
N ILE A 113 -6.89 -20.41 4.80
CA ILE A 113 -5.65 -21.01 5.24
C ILE A 113 -5.47 -22.27 4.40
N SER A 114 -4.34 -22.38 3.72
CA SER A 114 -4.05 -23.56 2.90
C SER A 114 -3.86 -24.80 3.78
N PRO A 115 -4.49 -25.94 3.44
CA PRO A 115 -4.28 -27.21 4.13
C PRO A 115 -2.91 -27.83 3.80
N LYS A 116 -2.20 -27.33 2.78
CA LYS A 116 -0.90 -27.86 2.33
C LYS A 116 0.29 -27.27 3.12
N LEU A 117 0.03 -26.47 4.16
CA LEU A 117 1.06 -25.86 5.00
C LEU A 117 1.63 -26.90 5.97
N VAL A 118 2.96 -26.98 6.01
CA VAL A 118 3.70 -27.95 6.86
C VAL A 118 4.40 -27.28 8.06
N GLY A 119 4.36 -25.95 8.14
CA GLY A 119 5.06 -25.19 9.17
C GLY A 119 6.52 -24.90 8.78
N ASP A 120 7.46 -25.26 9.66
CA ASP A 120 8.89 -25.08 9.42
C ASP A 120 9.36 -25.91 8.22
N ILE A 121 10.17 -25.30 7.35
CA ILE A 121 10.65 -25.91 6.12
C ILE A 121 12.16 -25.69 6.05
N THR A 122 12.91 -26.80 6.03
CA THR A 122 14.36 -26.76 5.82
C THR A 122 14.69 -26.15 4.46
N THR A 123 15.55 -25.13 4.49
CA THR A 123 16.07 -24.42 3.31
C THR A 123 17.16 -25.24 2.63
N LYS A 124 17.03 -25.46 1.32
CA LYS A 124 18.08 -26.10 0.50
C LYS A 124 19.08 -25.04 0.07
N MET A 125 20.35 -25.25 0.35
CA MET A 125 21.45 -24.33 -0.01
C MET A 125 22.27 -24.85 -1.20
N ASP A 126 22.20 -26.14 -1.45
CA ASP A 126 22.90 -26.90 -2.47
C ASP A 126 21.99 -27.13 -3.69
N VAL A 127 21.76 -26.06 -4.45
CA VAL A 127 21.02 -26.12 -5.72
C VAL A 127 22.03 -26.10 -6.87
N PRO A 128 22.07 -27.11 -7.75
CA PRO A 128 23.11 -27.21 -8.78
C PRO A 128 22.94 -26.14 -9.87
N SER A 129 21.78 -26.10 -10.53
CA SER A 129 21.45 -25.16 -11.62
C SER A 129 19.99 -24.72 -11.55
N LEU A 130 19.61 -23.76 -12.39
CA LEU A 130 18.21 -23.31 -12.50
C LEU A 130 17.35 -24.34 -13.23
N GLU A 131 17.90 -25.08 -14.20
CA GLU A 131 17.17 -26.15 -14.89
C GLU A 131 16.75 -27.26 -13.91
N ALA A 132 17.64 -27.60 -12.98
CA ALA A 132 17.33 -28.57 -11.93
C ALA A 132 16.16 -28.11 -11.01
N VAL A 133 15.94 -26.80 -10.89
CA VAL A 133 14.78 -26.26 -10.17
C VAL A 133 13.50 -26.46 -11.00
N GLU A 134 13.56 -26.20 -12.30
CA GLU A 134 12.42 -26.39 -13.20
C GLU A 134 11.96 -27.85 -13.23
N ASP A 135 12.91 -28.80 -13.27
CA ASP A 135 12.62 -30.24 -13.22
C ASP A 135 11.95 -30.68 -11.90
N GLU A 136 12.32 -30.06 -10.77
CA GLU A 136 11.76 -30.40 -9.45
C GLU A 136 10.36 -29.79 -9.23
N PHE A 137 9.98 -28.76 -10.00
CA PHE A 137 8.69 -28.06 -9.90
C PHE A 137 7.93 -28.02 -11.25
N PRO A 138 7.44 -29.16 -11.76
CA PRO A 138 6.76 -29.22 -13.06
C PRO A 138 5.42 -28.49 -13.13
N ASP A 139 4.84 -28.15 -11.97
CA ASP A 139 3.61 -27.34 -11.89
C ASP A 139 3.86 -25.83 -12.08
N VAL A 140 5.12 -25.39 -12.04
CA VAL A 140 5.50 -24.01 -12.31
C VAL A 140 5.58 -23.84 -13.82
N MET A 141 4.78 -22.91 -14.34
CA MET A 141 4.76 -22.54 -15.74
C MET A 141 6.01 -21.74 -16.13
N PRO A 142 6.37 -21.71 -17.43
CA PRO A 142 7.46 -20.88 -17.93
C PRO A 142 7.37 -19.42 -17.44
N GLY A 143 8.52 -18.85 -17.12
CA GLY A 143 8.61 -17.50 -16.54
C GLY A 143 8.33 -17.44 -15.03
N GLY A 144 8.36 -18.57 -14.32
CA GLY A 144 8.27 -18.61 -12.85
C GLY A 144 6.87 -18.32 -12.33
N ARG A 145 5.82 -18.66 -13.11
CA ARG A 145 4.42 -18.47 -12.74
C ARG A 145 3.81 -19.75 -12.19
N PHE A 146 2.95 -19.65 -11.20
CA PHE A 146 2.23 -20.78 -10.65
C PHE A 146 0.80 -20.39 -10.31
N ARG A 147 -0.14 -21.28 -10.61
CA ARG A 147 -1.55 -21.14 -10.27
C ARG A 147 -2.09 -22.48 -9.73
N PRO A 148 -2.82 -22.48 -8.61
CA PRO A 148 -3.44 -23.71 -8.10
C PRO A 148 -4.42 -24.30 -9.11
N LYS A 149 -4.35 -25.62 -9.32
CA LYS A 149 -5.22 -26.33 -10.28
C LYS A 149 -6.56 -26.70 -9.66
N GLU A 150 -6.62 -26.89 -8.33
CA GLU A 150 -7.79 -27.41 -7.64
C GLU A 150 -8.81 -26.33 -7.23
N CYS A 151 -8.38 -25.08 -7.15
CA CYS A 151 -9.19 -23.98 -6.66
C CYS A 151 -8.75 -22.63 -7.24
N THR A 152 -9.65 -21.64 -7.21
CA THR A 152 -9.30 -20.27 -7.60
C THR A 152 -8.62 -19.56 -6.43
N SER A 153 -7.38 -19.13 -6.62
CA SER A 153 -6.68 -18.39 -5.57
C SER A 153 -7.36 -17.06 -5.27
N ARG A 154 -7.41 -16.68 -4.00
CA ARG A 154 -7.84 -15.35 -3.56
C ARG A 154 -6.77 -14.28 -3.77
N HIS A 155 -5.53 -14.69 -4.03
CA HIS A 155 -4.38 -13.80 -4.04
C HIS A 155 -3.64 -13.95 -5.36
N ARG A 156 -3.45 -12.84 -6.07
CA ARG A 156 -2.64 -12.72 -7.27
C ARG A 156 -1.44 -11.84 -6.95
N VAL A 157 -0.24 -12.41 -6.98
CA VAL A 157 0.97 -11.79 -6.43
C VAL A 157 2.08 -11.73 -7.48
N ALA A 158 2.63 -10.52 -7.71
CA ALA A 158 3.86 -10.33 -8.46
C ALA A 158 5.03 -10.14 -7.48
N ILE A 159 6.02 -11.03 -7.54
CA ILE A 159 7.20 -10.99 -6.67
C ILE A 159 8.34 -10.38 -7.47
N LEU A 160 8.71 -9.16 -7.12
CA LEU A 160 9.76 -8.41 -7.79
C LEU A 160 11.09 -8.63 -7.06
N VAL A 161 12.06 -9.23 -7.74
CA VAL A 161 13.37 -9.56 -7.17
C VAL A 161 14.41 -8.67 -7.84
N PRO A 162 14.92 -7.64 -7.15
CA PRO A 162 16.06 -6.89 -7.67
C PRO A 162 17.29 -7.79 -7.73
N TYR A 163 17.97 -7.78 -8.86
CA TYR A 163 19.03 -8.73 -9.15
C TYR A 163 20.23 -8.03 -9.79
N ARG A 164 21.43 -8.39 -9.32
CA ARG A 164 22.69 -7.94 -9.90
C ARG A 164 23.77 -8.98 -9.66
N ASN A 165 24.20 -9.68 -10.72
CA ASN A 165 25.34 -10.60 -10.73
C ASN A 165 25.41 -11.57 -9.52
N ARG A 166 24.30 -12.26 -9.20
CA ARG A 166 24.20 -13.17 -8.04
C ARG A 166 23.50 -14.48 -8.40
N THR A 167 23.98 -15.14 -9.46
CA THR A 167 23.37 -16.36 -10.01
C THR A 167 23.23 -17.47 -8.97
N GLU A 168 24.26 -17.64 -8.13
CA GLU A 168 24.28 -18.62 -7.04
C GLU A 168 23.18 -18.41 -6.00
N HIS A 169 22.88 -17.15 -5.67
CA HIS A 169 21.79 -16.85 -4.73
C HIS A 169 20.43 -16.99 -5.41
N LEU A 170 20.34 -16.69 -6.71
CA LEU A 170 19.09 -16.73 -7.45
C LEU A 170 18.56 -18.16 -7.56
N LYS A 171 19.41 -19.15 -7.84
CA LYS A 171 18.97 -20.56 -7.90
C LYS A 171 18.48 -21.08 -6.55
N ILE A 172 19.16 -20.72 -5.46
CA ILE A 172 18.75 -21.04 -4.09
C ILE A 172 17.41 -20.36 -3.77
N PHE A 173 17.27 -19.08 -4.10
CA PHE A 173 16.06 -18.30 -3.90
C PHE A 173 14.87 -18.94 -4.65
N ALA A 174 15.03 -19.18 -5.95
CA ALA A 174 13.98 -19.73 -6.80
C ALA A 174 13.48 -21.06 -6.23
N TYR A 175 14.40 -21.98 -5.93
CA TYR A 175 14.06 -23.27 -5.34
C TYR A 175 13.20 -23.16 -4.08
N ASN A 176 13.67 -22.39 -3.09
CA ASN A 176 13.01 -22.31 -1.79
C ASN A 176 11.68 -21.54 -1.89
N ILE A 177 11.60 -20.52 -2.74
CA ILE A 177 10.38 -19.74 -2.94
C ILE A 177 9.30 -20.56 -3.66
N HIS A 178 9.64 -21.31 -4.71
CA HIS A 178 8.68 -22.20 -5.37
C HIS A 178 8.15 -23.29 -4.40
N LYS A 179 9.03 -23.83 -3.55
CA LYS A 179 8.65 -24.77 -2.48
C LYS A 179 7.65 -24.17 -1.49
N VAL A 180 7.85 -22.93 -1.06
CA VAL A 180 6.99 -22.29 -0.04
C VAL A 180 5.67 -21.82 -0.63
N LEU A 181 5.69 -21.12 -1.76
CA LEU A 181 4.52 -20.43 -2.29
C LEU A 181 3.49 -21.38 -2.92
N SER A 182 3.95 -22.46 -3.58
CA SER A 182 3.05 -23.49 -4.13
C SER A 182 2.14 -24.11 -3.05
N ARG A 183 2.67 -24.29 -1.83
CA ARG A 183 1.90 -24.79 -0.67
C ARG A 183 0.89 -23.77 -0.14
N GLN A 184 1.07 -22.48 -0.37
CA GLN A 184 0.14 -21.45 0.09
C GLN A 184 -1.11 -21.33 -0.80
N GLN A 185 -1.15 -22.05 -1.94
CA GLN A 185 -2.25 -21.97 -2.91
C GLN A 185 -2.51 -20.53 -3.42
N ILE A 186 -1.43 -19.78 -3.65
CA ILE A 186 -1.49 -18.44 -4.24
C ILE A 186 -1.22 -18.49 -5.75
N ASP A 187 -1.86 -17.60 -6.51
CA ASP A 187 -1.52 -17.34 -7.92
C ASP A 187 -0.37 -16.32 -7.92
N TYR A 188 0.83 -16.74 -8.34
CA TYR A 188 2.01 -15.88 -8.26
C TYR A 188 2.88 -15.95 -9.51
N GLY A 189 3.64 -14.87 -9.73
CA GLY A 189 4.73 -14.80 -10.70
C GLY A 189 5.97 -14.18 -10.08
N VAL A 190 7.13 -14.75 -10.37
CA VAL A 190 8.43 -14.24 -9.92
C VAL A 190 9.11 -13.49 -11.07
N PHE A 191 9.42 -12.22 -10.85
CA PHE A 191 10.04 -11.34 -11.83
C PHE A 191 11.42 -10.89 -11.32
N VAL A 192 12.46 -11.37 -11.99
CA VAL A 192 13.85 -11.00 -11.68
C VAL A 192 14.19 -9.74 -12.48
N ILE A 193 14.43 -8.64 -11.77
CA ILE A 193 14.73 -7.33 -12.36
C ILE A 193 16.24 -7.12 -12.31
N GLU A 194 16.89 -7.26 -13.46
CA GLU A 194 18.33 -7.04 -13.58
C GLU A 194 18.66 -5.54 -13.53
N GLN A 195 19.61 -5.19 -12.67
CA GLN A 195 20.21 -3.87 -12.64
C GLN A 195 21.35 -3.81 -13.65
N GLY A 196 21.17 -3.03 -14.72
CA GLY A 196 22.21 -2.70 -15.71
C GLY A 196 23.29 -1.76 -15.19
#